data_AF-R1DCA1-F1
#
_entry.id   AF-R1DCA1-F1
#
_cell.length_a   1.000
_cell.length_b   1.000
_cell.length_c   1.000
_cell.angle_alpha   90.00
_cell.angle_beta   90.00
_cell.angle_gamma   90.00
#
_symmetry.space_group_name_H-M   'P 1'
#
loop_
_entity.id
_entity.type
_entity.pdbx_description
1 polymer ?
#
loop_
_entity_poly.entity_id
_entity_poly.type
_entity_poly.pdbx_seq_one_letter_code
_entity_poly.pdbx_strand_id
1 'polypeptide(L)' 'MPPPRRRAPAPLADHYAVLGVSPDASLAEIKRAYRAHAREAHPDKVGETAAANDRLASLNTAYSTLKDEDARRVYDAQR' A
#
# COMPACT_ATOMS: atom_id res chain seq x y z
N MET A 1 6.46 19.59 8.16
CA MET A 1 6.40 18.73 9.37
C MET A 1 6.37 17.28 8.92
N PRO A 2 7.32 16.43 9.32
CA PRO A 2 7.21 14.98 9.15
C PRO A 2 6.35 14.41 10.31
N PRO A 3 5.49 13.39 10.09
CA PRO A 3 4.68 12.84 11.16
C PRO A 3 5.52 11.98 12.14
N PRO A 4 5.03 11.81 13.38
CA PRO A 4 5.80 11.27 14.50
C PRO A 4 6.12 9.77 14.36
N ARG A 5 7.33 9.42 14.78
CA ARG A 5 7.83 8.04 14.90
C ARG A 5 7.26 7.39 16.16
N ARG A 6 6.41 6.35 16.00
CA ARG A 6 6.05 5.22 16.90
C ARG A 6 4.55 4.93 16.68
N ARG A 7 4.11 3.70 16.42
CA ARG A 7 4.24 2.49 17.25
C ARG A 7 3.72 1.29 16.43
N ALA A 8 4.36 0.12 16.51
CA ALA A 8 3.78 -1.12 15.97
C ALA A 8 2.53 -1.52 16.77
N PRO A 9 1.47 -2.04 16.12
CA PRO A 9 1.19 -3.48 16.31
C PRO A 9 0.58 -4.23 15.08
N ALA A 10 0.74 -5.56 15.14
CA ALA A 10 -0.05 -6.63 14.52
C ALA A 10 0.21 -7.07 13.05
N PRO A 11 0.11 -8.39 12.77
CA PRO A 11 0.43 -9.05 11.49
C PRO A 11 -0.63 -8.81 10.39
N LEU A 12 -1.30 -7.66 10.38
CA LEU A 12 -2.29 -7.31 9.37
C LEU A 12 -1.67 -6.92 8.00
N ALA A 13 -0.39 -7.22 7.82
CA ALA A 13 0.57 -6.37 7.12
C ALA A 13 0.67 -6.58 5.60
N ASP A 14 -0.14 -7.40 4.93
CA ASP A 14 0.08 -7.65 3.50
C ASP A 14 -0.10 -6.40 2.62
N HIS A 15 -1.20 -5.64 2.76
CA HIS A 15 -1.41 -4.44 1.94
C HIS A 15 -0.46 -3.29 2.28
N TYR A 16 -0.19 -3.09 3.57
CA TYR A 16 0.74 -2.08 4.06
C TYR A 16 2.19 -2.43 3.69
N ALA A 17 2.59 -3.71 3.77
CA ALA A 17 3.91 -4.17 3.35
C ALA A 17 4.08 -4.16 1.83
N VAL A 18 3.03 -4.47 1.06
CA VAL A 18 3.02 -4.34 -0.41
C VAL A 18 3.26 -2.89 -0.85
N LEU A 19 2.65 -1.92 -0.16
CA LEU A 19 2.93 -0.50 -0.38
C LEU A 19 4.20 0.02 0.34
N GLY A 20 4.85 -0.79 1.18
CA GLY A 20 5.98 -0.34 2.00
C GLY A 20 5.64 0.81 2.97
N VAL A 21 4.38 0.92 3.38
CA VAL A 21 3.88 1.98 4.26
C VAL A 21 3.50 1.46 5.64
N SER A 22 3.60 2.32 6.64
CA SER A 22 3.16 1.97 7.99
C SER A 22 1.62 1.88 8.08
N PRO A 23 1.07 1.10 9.02
CA PRO A 23 -0.37 1.09 9.30
C PRO A 23 -0.91 2.46 9.75
N ASP A 24 -0.04 3.26 10.39
CA ASP A 24 -0.29 4.65 10.78
C ASP A 24 -0.03 5.66 9.64
N ALA A 25 0.34 5.19 8.44
CA ALA A 25 0.66 6.08 7.34
C ALA A 25 -0.57 6.91 6.94
N SER A 26 -0.35 8.21 6.86
CA SER A 26 -1.36 9.14 6.37
C SER A 26 -1.64 8.90 4.89
N LEU A 27 -2.82 9.29 4.43
CA LEU A 27 -3.22 9.27 3.02
C LEU A 27 -2.15 9.87 2.07
N ALA A 28 -1.46 10.92 2.52
CA ALA A 28 -0.35 11.54 1.78
C ALA A 28 0.87 10.59 1.62
N GLU A 29 1.23 9.84 2.67
CA GLU A 29 2.30 8.84 2.60
C GLU A 29 1.92 7.66 1.73
N ILE A 30 0.68 7.17 1.85
CA ILE A 30 0.14 6.07 1.02
C ILE A 30 0.19 6.47 -0.46
N LYS A 31 -0.26 7.68 -0.82
CA LYS A 31 -0.14 8.21 -2.20
C LYS A 31 1.29 8.28 -2.68
N ARG A 32 2.21 8.71 -1.81
CA ARG A 32 3.61 8.91 -2.16
C ARG A 32 4.34 7.58 -2.35
N ALA A 33 4.08 6.61 -1.49
CA ALA A 33 4.63 5.26 -1.59
C ALA A 33 4.03 4.50 -2.78
N TYR A 34 2.72 4.59 -3.03
CA TYR A 34 2.09 4.03 -4.23
C TYR A 34 2.77 4.53 -5.50
N ARG A 35 3.04 5.84 -5.60
CA ARG A 35 3.77 6.40 -6.76
C ARG A 35 5.22 5.91 -6.88
N ALA A 36 5.89 5.66 -5.76
CA ALA A 36 7.23 5.09 -5.75
C ALA A 36 7.20 3.63 -6.20
N HIS A 37 6.37 2.81 -5.56
CA HIS A 37 6.21 1.40 -5.89
C HIS A 37 5.65 1.16 -7.30
N ALA A 38 4.72 1.96 -7.78
CA ALA A 38 4.21 1.86 -9.15
C ALA A 38 5.31 2.10 -10.20
N ARG A 39 6.32 2.93 -9.88
CA ARG A 39 7.50 3.12 -10.73
C ARG A 39 8.50 1.96 -10.63
N GLU A 40 8.56 1.29 -9.49
CA GLU A 40 9.43 0.13 -9.27
C GLU A 40 8.83 -1.16 -9.84
N ALA A 41 7.51 -1.31 -9.74
CA ALA A 41 6.73 -2.40 -10.32
C ALA A 41 6.29 -2.12 -11.77
N HIS A 42 6.75 -1.00 -12.37
CA HIS A 42 6.33 -0.62 -13.71
C HIS A 42 6.79 -1.67 -14.73
N PRO A 43 5.91 -2.17 -15.61
CA PRO A 43 6.27 -3.19 -16.61
C PRO A 43 7.41 -2.75 -17.53
N ASP A 44 7.60 -1.44 -17.69
CA ASP A 44 8.72 -0.85 -18.42
C ASP A 44 10.10 -1.14 -17.79
N LYS A 45 10.16 -1.36 -16.46
CA LYS A 45 11.39 -1.70 -15.73
C LYS A 45 11.56 -3.20 -15.45
N VAL A 46 10.47 -3.90 -15.11
CA VAL A 46 10.50 -5.32 -14.73
C VAL A 46 10.13 -6.26 -15.90
N GLY A 47 9.74 -5.71 -17.04
CA GLY A 47 9.13 -6.44 -18.16
C GLY A 47 7.65 -6.72 -17.90
N GLU A 48 6.85 -6.82 -18.96
CA GLU A 48 5.46 -7.31 -18.90
C GLU A 48 5.42 -8.80 -18.52
N THR A 49 5.78 -9.10 -17.28
CA THR A 49 5.66 -10.43 -16.69
C THR A 49 4.44 -10.49 -15.79
N ALA A 50 3.85 -11.68 -15.66
CA ALA A 50 2.74 -11.92 -14.75
C ALA A 50 3.03 -11.44 -13.30
N ALA A 51 4.29 -11.51 -12.87
CA ALA A 51 4.73 -11.01 -11.57
C ALA A 51 4.62 -9.48 -11.42
N ALA A 52 4.86 -8.71 -12.49
CA ALA A 52 4.66 -7.26 -12.48
C ALA A 52 3.17 -6.92 -12.37
N ASN A 53 2.34 -7.63 -13.13
CA ASN A 53 0.88 -7.44 -13.08
C ASN A 53 0.30 -7.81 -11.70
N ASP A 54 0.76 -8.90 -11.09
CA ASP A 54 0.35 -9.35 -9.75
C ASP A 54 0.76 -8.34 -8.65
N ARG A 55 1.99 -7.83 -8.71
CA ARG A 55 2.46 -6.76 -7.81
C ARG A 55 1.66 -5.48 -7.98
N LEU A 56 1.39 -5.07 -9.22
CA LEU A 56 0.67 -3.84 -9.51
C LEU A 56 -0.80 -3.96 -9.10
N ALA A 57 -1.43 -5.11 -9.31
CA ALA A 57 -2.77 -5.43 -8.80
C ALA A 57 -2.81 -5.38 -7.27
N SER A 58 -1.85 -6.01 -6.60
CA SER A 58 -1.73 -5.98 -5.13
C SER A 58 -1.54 -4.56 -4.58
N LEU A 59 -0.70 -3.75 -5.23
CA LEU A 59 -0.51 -2.33 -4.92
C LEU A 59 -1.80 -1.53 -5.11
N ASN A 60 -2.56 -1.78 -6.16
CA ASN A 60 -3.76 -1.01 -6.48
C ASN A 60 -4.92 -1.37 -5.53
N THR A 61 -5.06 -2.66 -5.19
CA THR A 61 -5.99 -3.16 -4.17
C THR A 61 -5.64 -2.57 -2.81
N ALA A 62 -4.38 -2.67 -2.40
CA ALA A 62 -3.91 -2.10 -1.15
C ALA A 62 -4.13 -0.57 -1.11
N TYR A 63 -3.76 0.15 -2.18
CA TYR A 63 -4.01 1.59 -2.25
C TYR A 63 -5.50 1.95 -2.17
N SER A 64 -6.37 1.22 -2.86
CA SER A 64 -7.82 1.50 -2.86
C SER A 64 -8.46 1.27 -1.49
N THR A 65 -8.03 0.22 -0.78
CA THR A 65 -8.48 -0.05 0.59
C THR A 65 -7.91 0.97 1.59
N LEU A 66 -6.65 1.36 1.43
CA LEU A 66 -5.96 2.23 2.39
C LEU A 66 -6.23 3.72 2.19
N LYS A 67 -6.59 4.15 0.97
CA LYS A 67 -6.90 5.57 0.70
C LYS A 67 -8.25 5.98 1.28
N ASP A 68 -9.20 5.07 1.36
CA ASP A 68 -10.55 5.38 1.82
C ASP A 68 -10.67 4.95 3.27
N GLU A 69 -10.97 5.88 4.18
CA GLU A 69 -11.15 5.55 5.60
C GLU A 69 -12.33 4.60 5.81
N ASP A 70 -13.36 4.72 4.98
CA ASP A 70 -14.52 3.82 4.97
C ASP A 70 -14.14 2.43 4.46
N ALA A 71 -13.43 2.34 3.32
CA ALA A 71 -12.91 1.08 2.80
C ALA A 71 -11.95 0.41 3.78
N ARG A 72 -11.11 1.19 4.47
CA ARG A 72 -10.21 0.71 5.51
C ARG A 72 -10.99 0.14 6.70
N ARG A 73 -12.05 0.83 7.16
CA ARG A 73 -12.95 0.31 8.20
C ARG A 73 -13.66 -0.95 7.78
N VAL A 74 -14.18 -1.00 6.57
CA VAL A 74 -14.91 -2.14 6.02
C VAL A 74 -13.99 -3.35 5.84
N TYR A 75 -12.74 -3.12 5.46
CA TYR A 75 -11.71 -4.15 5.37
C TYR A 75 -11.27 -4.63 6.77
N ASP A 76 -11.06 -3.72 7.71
CA ASP A 76 -10.72 -4.05 9.10
C ASP A 76 -11.88 -4.80 9.80
N ALA A 77 -13.13 -4.48 9.47
CA ALA A 77 -14.32 -5.16 9.97
C ALA A 77 -14.61 -6.51 9.29
N GLN A 78 -14.04 -6.76 8.10
CA GLN A 78 -14.18 -8.03 7.36
C GLN A 78 -13.00 -8.99 7.59
N ARG A 79 -12.01 -8.59 8.38
CA ARG A 79 -10.89 -9.44 8.78
C ARG A 79 -11.12 -10.04 10.17
#